data_AF-A0A947FN01-F1
#
_entry.id   AF-A0A947FN01-F1
#
_cell.length_a   1.000
_cell.length_b   1.000
_cell.length_c   1.000
_cell.angle_alpha   90.00
_cell.angle_beta   90.00
_cell.angle_gamma   90.00
#
_symmetry.space_group_name_H-M   'P 1'
#
loop_
_entity.id
_entity.type
_entity.pdbx_description
1 polymer ?
#
loop_
_entity_poly.entity_id
_entity_poly.type
_entity_poly.pdbx_seq_one_letter_code
_entity_poly.pdbx_strand_id
1 'polypeptide(L)'
;LNRELLEFWKEDQIYRIDHYLGKETVQNILAFRFSNRIFEPLWSRNFVDHIQITVTEQVGVGMRGAYYDKSGVLRDMIQNHMLQMLCYICMEPPTSFQANAIRHEKLKLLEAVRIMQPKDVLQNTIRGQYGPGRNRDGSKLQGYRHEAGVNPESLTETYAALKLFVDNWRWDGVPVYLRSGKSLSKKETTILVQFKQAPDIIFRDTPAMDYMQANQLVFHIQPDEGIELRFQAKRPGPSLKLQKVNMRFNYGESFRQTPGTGYETLIYDAMIGDASLFSSVELVESAWRIAQPILDTWAVNKPNDFPNYAAGSWGPKSAFDWINKDRRKWLELINCEILSRVPLFQPCRTILLSSLMMTLKPAVYSVGDYIVIKGETGSEMYFINRGEAETLDENNQAIRTLREGDFFGEIALLLSQPRTASVRAKTECDLFVLEQSDFKRVLKDFPELARSVMRAARDRYNLTASAEELFDADTAGYLTSSDA
;
A
#
# COMPACT_ATOMS: atom_id res chain seq x y z
N LEU A 1 25.34 -1.69 -26.86
CA LEU A 1 25.11 -0.39 -26.20
C LEU A 1 26.24 0.02 -25.25
N ASN A 2 26.36 -0.48 -24.01
CA ASN A 2 27.40 0.01 -23.07
C ASN A 2 28.82 -0.04 -23.66
N ARG A 3 29.19 -1.19 -24.25
CA ARG A 3 30.47 -1.35 -24.96
C ARG A 3 30.66 -0.31 -26.06
N GLU A 4 29.63 -0.05 -26.87
CA GLU A 4 29.68 0.92 -27.98
C GLU A 4 29.83 2.36 -27.47
N LEU A 5 29.15 2.74 -26.37
CA LEU A 5 29.30 4.08 -25.79
C LEU A 5 30.71 4.31 -25.24
N LEU A 6 31.27 3.29 -24.57
CA LEU A 6 32.59 3.36 -23.95
C LEU A 6 33.76 3.32 -24.96
N GLU A 7 33.49 3.00 -26.23
CA GLU A 7 34.47 3.18 -27.32
C GLU A 7 34.72 4.66 -27.63
N PHE A 8 33.72 5.53 -27.39
CA PHE A 8 33.80 6.96 -27.75
C PHE A 8 33.86 7.90 -26.54
N TRP A 9 33.31 7.49 -25.39
CA TRP A 9 33.18 8.34 -24.20
C TRP A 9 33.69 7.61 -22.96
N LYS A 10 34.30 8.34 -22.04
CA LYS A 10 34.59 7.82 -20.69
C LYS A 10 33.31 7.80 -19.85
N GLU A 11 33.28 6.92 -18.85
CA GLU A 11 32.10 6.75 -17.99
C GLU A 11 31.73 8.04 -17.21
N ASP A 12 32.72 8.86 -16.83
CA ASP A 12 32.51 10.17 -16.19
C ASP A 12 31.91 11.23 -17.12
N GLN A 13 31.82 10.95 -18.42
CA GLN A 13 31.19 11.79 -19.44
C GLN A 13 29.76 11.32 -19.79
N ILE A 14 29.30 10.20 -19.23
CA ILE A 14 28.01 9.59 -19.57
C ILE A 14 27.01 9.78 -18.43
N TYR A 15 25.93 10.52 -18.71
CA TYR A 15 24.88 10.87 -17.75
C TYR A 15 23.59 10.10 -18.07
N ARG A 16 23.45 8.89 -17.51
CA ARG A 16 22.25 8.04 -17.73
C ARG A 16 21.11 8.51 -16.84
N ILE A 17 20.08 9.08 -17.48
CA ILE A 17 18.94 9.69 -16.80
C ILE A 17 18.02 8.64 -16.18
N ASP A 18 17.73 8.83 -14.89
CA ASP A 18 16.55 8.32 -14.22
C ASP A 18 15.85 9.51 -13.56
N HIS A 19 14.71 9.93 -14.11
CA HIS A 19 14.04 11.15 -13.66
C HIS A 19 13.51 11.08 -12.22
N TYR A 20 13.34 9.88 -11.63
CA TYR A 20 12.97 9.76 -10.22
C TYR A 20 14.11 10.23 -9.31
N LEU A 21 15.38 10.02 -9.71
CA LEU A 21 16.53 10.49 -8.93
C LEU A 21 16.59 12.02 -8.84
N GLY A 22 16.08 12.72 -9.85
CA GLY A 22 15.97 14.18 -9.85
C GLY A 22 14.88 14.74 -8.93
N LYS A 23 13.95 13.91 -8.43
CA LYS A 23 12.87 14.38 -7.54
C LYS A 23 13.44 14.74 -6.16
N GLU A 24 13.14 15.95 -5.70
CA GLU A 24 13.52 16.45 -4.36
C GLU A 24 13.15 15.46 -3.23
N THR A 25 11.97 14.87 -3.29
CA THR A 25 11.49 13.90 -2.29
C THR A 25 12.29 12.60 -2.27
N VAL A 26 12.81 12.16 -3.43
CA VAL A 26 13.67 10.97 -3.52
C VAL A 26 15.07 11.29 -2.96
N GLN A 27 15.61 12.47 -3.27
CA GLN A 27 16.89 12.93 -2.72
C GLN A 27 16.83 13.10 -1.19
N ASN A 28 15.69 13.57 -0.68
CA ASN A 28 15.48 13.77 0.75
C ASN A 28 15.51 12.45 1.56
N ILE A 29 15.39 11.28 0.93
CA ILE A 29 15.61 9.99 1.61
C ILE A 29 17.02 9.94 2.20
N LEU A 30 18.04 10.36 1.43
CA LEU A 30 19.43 10.36 1.90
C LEU A 30 19.66 11.40 3.00
N ALA A 31 19.14 12.61 2.78
CA ALA A 31 19.21 13.67 3.77
C ALA A 31 18.56 13.23 5.08
N PHE A 32 17.35 12.64 5.03
CA PHE A 32 16.66 12.13 6.19
C PHE A 32 17.45 11.04 6.91
N ARG A 33 17.90 10.00 6.21
CA ARG A 33 18.60 8.86 6.81
C ARG A 33 19.90 9.27 7.51
N PHE A 34 20.72 10.11 6.86
CA PHE A 34 22.08 10.35 7.32
C PHE A 34 22.29 11.67 8.06
N SER A 35 21.30 12.56 8.12
CA SER A 35 21.34 13.74 9.01
C SER A 35 20.68 13.49 10.37
N ASN A 36 19.80 12.50 10.48
CA ASN A 36 19.02 12.26 11.70
C ASN A 36 19.53 11.04 12.46
N ARG A 37 20.41 11.29 13.44
CA ARG A 37 21.01 10.25 14.29
C ARG A 37 19.99 9.35 15.00
N ILE A 38 18.79 9.83 15.25
CA ILE A 38 17.73 9.06 15.94
C ILE A 38 17.23 7.87 15.10
N PHE A 39 17.29 7.94 13.76
CA PHE A 39 16.74 6.92 12.88
C PHE A 39 17.76 5.85 12.46
N GLU A 40 19.04 6.20 12.33
CA GLU A 40 20.06 5.24 11.84
C GLU A 40 20.14 3.94 12.67
N PRO A 41 20.06 3.95 14.02
CA PRO A 41 20.03 2.71 14.80
C PRO A 41 18.81 1.83 14.52
N LEU A 42 17.68 2.44 14.14
CA LEU A 42 16.43 1.75 13.80
C LEU A 42 16.45 1.17 12.39
N TRP A 43 17.46 1.51 11.59
CA TRP A 43 17.55 1.19 10.16
C TRP A 43 18.17 -0.18 9.89
N SER A 44 17.67 -1.22 10.54
CA SER A 44 18.20 -2.58 10.42
C SER A 44 17.15 -3.66 10.65
N ARG A 45 17.47 -4.90 10.27
CA ARG A 45 16.72 -6.13 10.55
C ARG A 45 16.31 -6.33 12.00
N ASN A 46 16.95 -5.65 12.95
CA ASN A 46 16.58 -5.75 14.36
C ASN A 46 15.26 -5.02 14.64
N PHE A 47 15.00 -3.91 13.94
CA PHE A 47 13.86 -3.04 14.19
C PHE A 47 12.87 -2.96 13.03
N VAL A 48 13.31 -3.20 11.79
CA VAL A 48 12.45 -3.22 10.60
C VAL A 48 11.85 -4.61 10.42
N ASP A 49 10.53 -4.68 10.19
CA ASP A 49 9.83 -5.90 9.80
C ASP A 49 9.87 -6.09 8.28
N HIS A 50 9.46 -5.06 7.52
CA HIS A 50 9.50 -5.05 6.06
C HIS A 50 9.48 -3.64 5.49
N ILE A 51 9.79 -3.53 4.20
CA ILE A 51 9.72 -2.29 3.44
C ILE A 51 8.73 -2.48 2.28
N GLN A 52 7.94 -1.46 1.96
CA GLN A 52 7.12 -1.42 0.74
C GLN A 52 7.51 -0.21 -0.09
N ILE A 53 7.73 -0.39 -1.40
CA ILE A 53 7.88 0.69 -2.38
C ILE A 53 6.72 0.55 -3.36
N THR A 54 5.84 1.53 -3.39
CA THR A 54 4.64 1.55 -4.23
C THR A 54 4.76 2.66 -5.25
N VAL A 55 4.56 2.34 -6.52
CA VAL A 55 4.46 3.33 -7.61
C VAL A 55 3.23 3.03 -8.46
N THR A 56 2.12 3.71 -8.22
CA THR A 56 0.88 3.51 -8.98
C THR A 56 0.62 4.69 -9.91
N GLU A 57 0.08 4.38 -11.08
CA GLU A 57 -0.35 5.37 -12.05
C GLU A 57 -1.84 5.22 -12.33
N GLN A 58 -2.56 6.34 -12.31
CA GLN A 58 -3.98 6.34 -12.68
C GLN A 58 -4.19 6.24 -14.20
N VAL A 59 -3.20 6.70 -14.96
CA VAL A 59 -3.25 6.66 -16.43
C VAL A 59 -2.94 5.27 -16.95
N GLY A 60 -3.62 4.88 -18.03
CA GLY A 60 -3.27 3.71 -18.82
C GLY A 60 -2.08 3.96 -19.74
N VAL A 61 -1.85 3.05 -20.68
CA VAL A 61 -0.76 3.17 -21.66
C VAL A 61 -1.00 4.28 -22.69
N GLY A 62 -2.28 4.55 -23.00
CA GLY A 62 -2.69 5.56 -23.98
C GLY A 62 -1.98 5.39 -25.33
N MET A 63 -1.49 6.50 -25.88
CA MET A 63 -0.86 6.54 -27.20
C MET A 63 0.49 5.80 -27.30
N ARG A 64 1.05 5.34 -26.17
CA ARG A 64 2.36 4.66 -26.13
C ARG A 64 2.26 3.13 -26.23
N GLY A 65 1.10 2.59 -26.61
CA GLY A 65 0.83 1.15 -26.69
C GLY A 65 1.92 0.36 -27.42
N ALA A 66 2.29 0.78 -28.63
CA ALA A 66 3.29 0.06 -29.45
C ALA A 66 4.69 -0.03 -28.83
N TYR A 67 5.09 0.96 -28.02
CA TYR A 67 6.35 0.95 -27.28
C TYR A 67 6.24 0.13 -25.99
N TYR A 68 5.17 0.37 -25.24
CA TYR A 68 4.96 -0.26 -23.95
C TYR A 68 4.76 -1.77 -24.07
N ASP A 69 4.14 -2.24 -25.16
CA ASP A 69 3.86 -3.66 -25.40
C ASP A 69 5.12 -4.52 -25.56
N LYS A 70 6.28 -3.87 -25.78
CA LYS A 70 7.61 -4.52 -25.80
C LYS A 70 8.36 -4.39 -24.47
N SER A 71 7.91 -3.48 -23.62
CA SER A 71 8.62 -3.09 -22.40
C SER A 71 8.01 -3.77 -21.17
N GLY A 72 6.70 -3.57 -20.95
CA GLY A 72 6.00 -3.99 -19.74
C GLY A 72 6.39 -3.19 -18.50
N VAL A 73 5.59 -3.29 -17.43
CA VAL A 73 5.83 -2.49 -16.21
C VAL A 73 7.13 -2.86 -15.51
N LEU A 74 7.61 -4.10 -15.68
CA LEU A 74 8.86 -4.55 -15.06
C LEU A 74 10.06 -3.77 -15.60
N ARG A 75 10.10 -3.49 -16.91
CA ARG A 75 11.16 -2.66 -17.52
C ARG A 75 10.90 -1.17 -17.39
N ASP A 76 9.64 -0.73 -17.48
CA ASP A 76 9.28 0.69 -17.47
C ASP A 76 9.51 1.34 -16.10
N MET A 77 9.24 0.61 -15.01
CA MET A 77 9.18 1.18 -13.65
C MET A 77 10.06 0.45 -12.63
N ILE A 78 10.08 -0.88 -12.65
CA ILE A 78 10.71 -1.65 -11.58
C ILE A 78 12.23 -1.69 -11.75
N GLN A 79 12.70 -2.10 -12.94
CA GLN A 79 14.12 -2.29 -13.23
C GLN A 79 14.94 -1.01 -13.03
N ASN A 80 14.36 0.16 -13.28
CA ASN A 80 15.00 1.46 -13.13
C ASN A 80 14.59 2.12 -11.79
N HIS A 81 13.50 2.89 -11.80
CA HIS A 81 13.08 3.83 -10.78
C HIS A 81 12.96 3.18 -9.40
N MET A 82 12.31 2.02 -9.32
CA MET A 82 12.08 1.37 -8.02
C MET A 82 13.34 0.72 -7.45
N LEU A 83 14.21 0.13 -8.28
CA LEU A 83 15.51 -0.35 -7.81
C LEU A 83 16.42 0.81 -7.37
N GLN A 84 16.30 1.98 -7.98
CA GLN A 84 16.99 3.19 -7.51
C GLN A 84 16.46 3.66 -6.13
N MET A 85 15.15 3.67 -5.92
CA MET A 85 14.56 3.98 -4.61
C MET A 85 14.92 2.93 -3.55
N LEU A 86 14.97 1.65 -3.93
CA LEU A 86 15.50 0.57 -3.08
C LEU A 86 16.94 0.86 -2.65
N CYS A 87 17.77 1.39 -3.55
CA CYS A 87 19.13 1.79 -3.19
C CYS A 87 19.15 2.84 -2.10
N TYR A 88 18.44 3.95 -2.28
CA TYR A 88 18.44 5.03 -1.27
C TYR A 88 17.85 4.61 0.08
N ILE A 89 16.86 3.73 0.09
CA ILE A 89 16.27 3.26 1.35
C ILE A 89 17.16 2.23 2.06
N CYS A 90 17.88 1.36 1.34
CA CYS A 90 18.58 0.22 1.94
C CYS A 90 20.12 0.30 1.95
N MET A 91 20.76 1.18 1.17
CA MET A 91 22.24 1.25 1.12
C MET A 91 22.86 1.66 2.46
N GLU A 92 24.14 1.34 2.67
CA GLU A 92 24.90 1.82 3.84
C GLU A 92 25.18 3.33 3.75
N PRO A 93 25.55 3.99 4.86
CA PRO A 93 26.03 5.36 4.82
C PRO A 93 27.25 5.49 3.88
N PRO A 94 27.21 6.36 2.87
CA PRO A 94 28.36 6.59 2.00
C PRO A 94 29.45 7.32 2.78
N THR A 95 30.70 7.16 2.34
CA THR A 95 31.86 7.83 2.97
C THR A 95 31.84 9.36 2.79
N SER A 96 31.10 9.85 1.80
CA SER A 96 30.85 11.27 1.54
C SER A 96 29.64 11.45 0.61
N PHE A 97 29.25 12.69 0.34
CA PHE A 97 28.23 13.04 -0.66
C PHE A 97 28.79 13.13 -2.09
N GLN A 98 30.03 12.70 -2.34
CA GLN A 98 30.56 12.65 -3.70
C GLN A 98 29.86 11.57 -4.52
N ALA A 99 29.66 11.84 -5.82
CA ALA A 99 28.97 10.94 -6.74
C ALA A 99 29.42 9.48 -6.66
N ASN A 100 30.74 9.24 -6.66
CA ASN A 100 31.29 7.88 -6.62
C ASN A 100 31.03 7.19 -5.28
N ALA A 101 31.09 7.91 -4.15
CA ALA A 101 30.81 7.33 -2.83
C ALA A 101 29.35 6.86 -2.72
N ILE A 102 28.42 7.67 -3.23
CA ILE A 102 27.00 7.30 -3.29
C ILE A 102 26.80 6.12 -4.24
N ARG A 103 27.33 6.18 -5.47
CA ARG A 103 27.21 5.11 -6.47
C ARG A 103 27.76 3.77 -5.98
N HIS A 104 28.88 3.78 -5.26
CA HIS A 104 29.47 2.56 -4.70
C HIS A 104 28.54 1.87 -3.68
N GLU A 105 27.92 2.62 -2.76
CA GLU A 105 26.99 2.01 -1.80
C GLU A 105 25.69 1.53 -2.46
N LYS A 106 25.23 2.22 -3.52
CA LYS A 106 24.11 1.73 -4.35
C LYS A 106 24.48 0.41 -5.05
N LEU A 107 25.68 0.33 -5.64
CA LEU A 107 26.15 -0.85 -6.35
C LEU A 107 26.27 -2.05 -5.41
N LYS A 108 26.97 -1.86 -4.28
CA LYS A 108 27.12 -2.86 -3.22
C LYS A 108 25.77 -3.38 -2.73
N LEU A 109 24.74 -2.51 -2.63
CA LEU A 109 23.40 -2.97 -2.31
C LEU A 109 22.80 -3.84 -3.41
N LEU A 110 22.83 -3.41 -4.68
CA LEU A 110 22.27 -4.19 -5.80
C LEU A 110 23.00 -5.52 -6.01
N GLU A 111 24.29 -5.60 -5.67
CA GLU A 111 25.07 -6.84 -5.60
C GLU A 111 24.59 -7.80 -4.52
N ALA A 112 24.10 -7.26 -3.40
CA ALA A 112 23.52 -8.05 -2.34
C ALA A 112 22.05 -8.44 -2.59
N VAL A 113 21.36 -7.90 -3.60
CA VAL A 113 19.98 -8.33 -3.91
C VAL A 113 20.00 -9.77 -4.40
N ARG A 114 19.26 -10.64 -3.71
CA ARG A 114 19.18 -12.06 -4.03
C ARG A 114 18.58 -12.27 -5.42
N ILE A 115 19.32 -12.97 -6.29
CA ILE A 115 18.85 -13.31 -7.63
C ILE A 115 17.84 -14.47 -7.54
N MET A 116 16.62 -14.24 -8.04
CA MET A 116 15.57 -15.24 -8.02
C MET A 116 15.86 -16.38 -9.00
N GLN A 117 15.75 -17.62 -8.54
CA GLN A 117 15.64 -18.77 -9.43
C GLN A 117 14.21 -18.86 -9.98
N PRO A 118 13.96 -19.60 -11.08
CA PRO A 118 12.61 -19.68 -11.68
C PRO A 118 11.50 -20.04 -10.70
N LYS A 119 11.76 -20.97 -9.76
CA LYS A 119 10.81 -21.33 -8.69
C LYS A 119 10.51 -20.15 -7.75
N ASP A 120 11.52 -19.33 -7.45
CA ASP A 120 11.40 -18.19 -6.56
C ASP A 120 10.61 -17.08 -7.26
N VAL A 121 10.79 -16.91 -8.58
CA VAL A 121 10.00 -15.96 -9.38
C VAL A 121 8.51 -16.30 -9.29
N LEU A 122 8.13 -17.57 -9.46
CA LEU A 122 6.73 -17.99 -9.38
C LEU A 122 6.11 -17.79 -7.99
N GLN A 123 6.92 -17.79 -6.93
CA GLN A 123 6.46 -17.63 -5.54
C GLN A 123 6.50 -16.18 -5.06
N ASN A 124 7.46 -15.39 -5.54
CA ASN A 124 7.78 -14.06 -5.03
C ASN A 124 7.45 -12.94 -6.01
N THR A 125 6.75 -13.25 -7.11
CA THR A 125 6.29 -12.25 -8.06
C THR A 125 4.83 -12.45 -8.42
N ILE A 126 4.13 -11.34 -8.60
CA ILE A 126 2.78 -11.26 -9.15
C ILE A 126 2.85 -10.35 -10.37
N ARG A 127 2.12 -10.69 -11.41
CA ARG A 127 1.93 -9.83 -12.58
C ARG A 127 0.46 -9.74 -12.95
N GLY A 128 0.09 -8.65 -13.57
CA GLY A 128 -1.28 -8.42 -14.02
C GLY A 128 -1.36 -7.61 -15.30
N GLN A 129 -2.53 -7.67 -15.93
CA GLN A 129 -2.87 -6.83 -17.08
C GLN A 129 -4.26 -6.24 -16.91
N TYR A 130 -4.38 -4.92 -17.03
CA TYR A 130 -5.69 -4.26 -16.88
C TYR A 130 -6.65 -4.62 -18.01
N GLY A 131 -7.85 -5.06 -17.63
CA GLY A 131 -9.01 -5.22 -18.49
C GLY A 131 -9.88 -3.97 -18.49
N PRO A 132 -11.03 -4.01 -19.17
CA PRO A 132 -12.02 -2.93 -19.14
C PRO A 132 -12.42 -2.59 -17.70
N GLY A 133 -12.69 -1.31 -17.44
CA GLY A 133 -13.00 -0.83 -16.11
C GLY A 133 -13.81 0.45 -16.13
N ARG A 134 -13.80 1.18 -15.00
CA ARG A 134 -14.50 2.45 -14.84
C ARG A 134 -13.71 3.42 -13.98
N ASN A 135 -13.79 4.69 -14.32
CA ASN A 135 -13.37 5.81 -13.46
C ASN A 135 -14.38 6.03 -12.33
N ARG A 136 -13.98 6.83 -11.33
CA ARG A 136 -14.85 7.25 -10.20
C ARG A 136 -16.09 8.05 -10.63
N ASP A 137 -16.02 8.74 -11.77
CA ASP A 137 -17.17 9.44 -12.35
C ASP A 137 -18.12 8.50 -13.13
N GLY A 138 -17.82 7.20 -13.17
CA GLY A 138 -18.59 6.18 -13.87
C GLY A 138 -18.24 6.01 -15.35
N SER A 139 -17.37 6.85 -15.92
CA SER A 139 -16.92 6.75 -17.32
C SER A 139 -16.17 5.43 -17.56
N LYS A 140 -16.36 4.84 -18.74
CA LYS A 140 -15.76 3.54 -19.09
C LYS A 140 -14.27 3.72 -19.39
N LEU A 141 -13.45 2.84 -18.83
CA LEU A 141 -12.04 2.71 -19.16
C LEU A 141 -11.83 1.49 -20.06
N GLN A 142 -11.03 1.68 -21.10
CA GLN A 142 -10.67 0.63 -22.03
C GLN A 142 -9.66 -0.35 -21.40
N GLY A 143 -9.73 -1.62 -21.79
CA GLY A 143 -8.75 -2.63 -21.39
C GLY A 143 -7.51 -2.61 -22.27
N TYR A 144 -6.37 -3.04 -21.73
CA TYR A 144 -5.05 -2.90 -22.36
C TYR A 144 -4.97 -3.43 -23.80
N ARG A 145 -5.52 -4.62 -24.06
CA ARG A 145 -5.53 -5.27 -25.39
C ARG A 145 -6.32 -4.51 -26.46
N HIS A 146 -7.12 -3.52 -26.07
CA HIS A 146 -7.89 -2.69 -27.00
C HIS A 146 -7.27 -1.29 -27.19
N GLU A 147 -6.18 -0.98 -26.50
CA GLU A 147 -5.47 0.30 -26.60
C GLU A 147 -4.77 0.43 -27.96
N ALA A 148 -4.59 1.67 -28.41
CA ALA A 148 -3.98 1.95 -29.70
C ALA A 148 -2.52 1.42 -29.76
N GLY A 149 -2.25 0.55 -30.74
CA GLY A 149 -0.92 0.00 -30.99
C GLY A 149 -0.52 -1.18 -30.09
N VAL A 150 -1.44 -1.71 -29.28
CA VAL A 150 -1.24 -2.94 -28.48
C VAL A 150 -1.70 -4.17 -29.26
N ASN A 151 -0.97 -5.28 -29.15
CA ASN A 151 -1.43 -6.54 -29.71
C ASN A 151 -2.69 -7.06 -28.96
N PRO A 152 -3.79 -7.39 -29.66
CA PRO A 152 -4.99 -7.94 -29.04
C PRO A 152 -4.75 -9.23 -28.22
N GLU A 153 -3.70 -9.99 -28.54
CA GLU A 153 -3.29 -11.20 -27.82
C GLU A 153 -2.10 -10.95 -26.87
N SER A 154 -1.83 -9.69 -26.53
CA SER A 154 -0.68 -9.33 -25.70
C SER A 154 -0.76 -9.98 -24.31
N LEU A 155 0.40 -10.49 -23.90
CA LEU A 155 0.65 -11.03 -22.56
C LEU A 155 1.55 -10.09 -21.73
N THR A 156 1.77 -8.86 -22.21
CA THR A 156 2.61 -7.87 -21.55
C THR A 156 1.96 -7.38 -20.26
N GLU A 157 2.72 -7.39 -19.18
CA GLU A 157 2.26 -6.98 -17.86
C GLU A 157 2.13 -5.45 -17.75
N THR A 158 0.99 -4.99 -17.25
CA THR A 158 0.74 -3.58 -16.89
C THR A 158 0.71 -3.36 -15.38
N TYR A 159 0.80 -4.45 -14.59
CA TYR A 159 1.01 -4.47 -13.15
C TYR A 159 2.05 -5.53 -12.78
N ALA A 160 2.89 -5.24 -11.79
CA ALA A 160 3.81 -6.21 -11.21
C ALA A 160 4.04 -5.91 -9.72
N ALA A 161 4.14 -6.97 -8.91
CA ALA A 161 4.59 -6.91 -7.53
C ALA A 161 5.69 -7.95 -7.28
N LEU A 162 6.75 -7.57 -6.57
CA LEU A 162 7.94 -8.40 -6.33
C LEU A 162 8.27 -8.38 -4.83
N LYS A 163 8.71 -9.51 -4.28
CA LYS A 163 9.30 -9.62 -2.93
C LYS A 163 10.78 -9.91 -3.09
N LEU A 164 11.60 -8.91 -2.77
CA LEU A 164 13.05 -9.00 -2.84
C LEU A 164 13.63 -9.22 -1.45
N PHE A 165 14.82 -9.83 -1.42
CA PHE A 165 15.66 -9.94 -0.24
C PHE A 165 17.04 -9.36 -0.56
N VAL A 166 17.65 -8.72 0.43
CA VAL A 166 19.01 -8.20 0.35
C VAL A 166 19.88 -9.02 1.31
N ASP A 167 20.78 -9.82 0.74
CA ASP A 167 21.64 -10.77 1.45
C ASP A 167 22.86 -10.07 2.03
N ASN A 168 22.61 -9.19 3.01
CA ASN A 168 23.64 -8.54 3.79
C ASN A 168 23.28 -8.51 5.29
N TRP A 169 24.25 -8.14 6.14
CA TRP A 169 24.06 -8.12 7.59
C TRP A 169 22.90 -7.22 8.05
N ARG A 170 22.68 -6.09 7.38
CA ARG A 170 21.66 -5.11 7.76
C ARG A 170 20.25 -5.60 7.45
N TRP A 171 20.05 -6.29 6.34
CA TRP A 171 18.72 -6.61 5.78
C TRP A 171 18.39 -8.10 5.70
N ASP A 172 19.28 -8.97 6.17
CA ASP A 172 19.02 -10.42 6.22
C ASP A 172 17.66 -10.72 6.87
N GLY A 173 16.85 -11.49 6.14
CA GLY A 173 15.48 -11.88 6.51
C GLY A 173 14.41 -10.79 6.35
N VAL A 174 14.75 -9.53 6.07
CA VAL A 174 13.79 -8.44 5.88
C VAL A 174 13.33 -8.42 4.41
N PRO A 175 12.05 -8.68 4.11
CA PRO A 175 11.55 -8.59 2.75
C PRO A 175 11.28 -7.14 2.35
N VAL A 176 11.59 -6.83 1.09
CA VAL A 176 11.22 -5.58 0.44
C VAL A 176 10.19 -5.87 -0.65
N TYR A 177 8.99 -5.34 -0.47
CA TYR A 177 7.90 -5.47 -1.43
C TYR A 177 7.90 -4.29 -2.39
N LEU A 178 8.03 -4.56 -3.67
CA LEU A 178 7.86 -3.58 -4.74
C LEU A 178 6.50 -3.82 -5.38
N ARG A 179 5.71 -2.77 -5.65
CA ARG A 179 4.59 -2.86 -6.59
C ARG A 179 4.50 -1.66 -7.51
N SER A 180 4.20 -1.92 -8.77
CA SER A 180 3.90 -0.89 -9.75
C SER A 180 2.81 -1.31 -10.70
N GLY A 181 2.01 -0.35 -11.18
CA GLY A 181 1.02 -0.63 -12.20
C GLY A 181 0.35 0.60 -12.80
N LYS A 182 -0.19 0.40 -14.00
CA LYS A 182 -0.97 1.39 -14.77
C LYS A 182 -2.46 1.14 -14.67
N SER A 183 -3.24 2.18 -14.97
CA SER A 183 -4.69 2.18 -14.84
C SER A 183 -5.16 1.77 -13.44
N LEU A 184 -4.50 2.27 -12.40
CA LEU A 184 -4.88 2.01 -11.00
C LEU A 184 -5.75 3.15 -10.45
N SER A 185 -6.32 2.96 -9.26
CA SER A 185 -7.31 3.90 -8.69
C SER A 185 -6.78 5.31 -8.40
N LYS A 186 -5.46 5.46 -8.26
CA LYS A 186 -4.79 6.73 -7.92
C LYS A 186 -3.35 6.73 -8.41
N LYS A 187 -2.84 7.94 -8.68
CA LYS A 187 -1.40 8.17 -8.82
C LYS A 187 -0.77 8.31 -7.44
N GLU A 188 0.19 7.46 -7.11
CA GLU A 188 0.86 7.47 -5.81
C GLU A 188 2.30 6.95 -5.94
N THR A 189 3.23 7.58 -5.24
CA THR A 189 4.58 7.06 -5.06
C THR A 189 4.93 7.17 -3.59
N THR A 190 5.05 6.03 -2.91
CA THR A 190 5.26 5.98 -1.46
C THR A 190 6.27 4.90 -1.10
N ILE A 191 7.01 5.14 -0.02
CA ILE A 191 7.88 4.15 0.61
C ILE A 191 7.45 4.00 2.06
N LEU A 192 7.04 2.79 2.45
CA LEU A 192 6.76 2.43 3.84
C LEU A 192 7.96 1.67 4.41
N VAL A 193 8.47 2.13 5.54
CA VAL A 193 9.29 1.33 6.46
C VAL A 193 8.40 0.91 7.62
N GLN A 194 8.06 -0.38 7.67
CA GLN A 194 7.29 -0.97 8.75
C GLN A 194 8.25 -1.46 9.84
N PHE A 195 8.14 -0.92 11.06
CA PHE A 195 8.91 -1.41 12.19
C PHE A 195 8.31 -2.70 12.75
N LYS A 196 9.06 -3.41 13.58
CA LYS A 196 8.55 -4.51 14.42
C LYS A 196 7.71 -3.95 15.55
N GLN A 197 6.73 -4.73 15.99
CA GLN A 197 5.92 -4.37 17.15
C GLN A 197 6.77 -4.44 18.42
N ALA A 198 6.60 -3.46 19.30
CA ALA A 198 7.22 -3.49 20.62
C ALA A 198 6.68 -4.67 21.46
N PRO A 199 7.48 -5.26 22.36
CA PRO A 199 6.97 -6.24 23.31
C PRO A 199 5.84 -5.66 24.16
N ASP A 200 4.79 -6.44 24.36
CA ASP A 200 3.57 -6.06 25.08
C ASP A 200 3.66 -6.20 26.61
N ILE A 201 4.81 -6.63 27.12
CA ILE A 201 4.99 -7.12 28.50
C ILE A 201 4.50 -6.11 29.55
N ILE A 202 4.82 -4.83 29.39
CA ILE A 202 4.45 -3.78 30.36
C ILE A 202 2.98 -3.36 30.26
N PHE A 203 2.30 -3.75 29.19
CA PHE A 203 0.90 -3.45 28.93
C PHE A 203 -0.01 -4.67 29.15
N ARG A 204 0.54 -5.80 29.61
CA ARG A 204 -0.24 -6.98 30.00
C ARG A 204 -1.30 -6.59 31.02
N ASP A 205 -2.49 -7.15 30.84
CA ASP A 205 -3.67 -6.89 31.68
C ASP A 205 -4.09 -5.41 31.75
N THR A 206 -3.57 -4.57 30.84
CA THR A 206 -4.02 -3.18 30.67
C THR A 206 -4.84 -3.06 29.38
N PRO A 207 -5.79 -2.10 29.33
CA PRO A 207 -6.49 -1.80 28.09
C PRO A 207 -5.57 -1.39 26.94
N ALA A 208 -4.32 -1.00 27.18
CA ALA A 208 -3.39 -0.61 26.11
C ALA A 208 -3.00 -1.76 25.17
N MET A 209 -3.12 -3.02 25.61
CA MET A 209 -2.71 -4.19 24.83
C MET A 209 -3.46 -4.31 23.49
N ASP A 210 -4.77 -4.02 23.48
CA ASP A 210 -5.64 -4.07 22.28
C ASP A 210 -5.28 -3.02 21.21
N TYR A 211 -4.43 -2.07 21.58
CA TYR A 211 -4.07 -0.89 20.78
C TYR A 211 -2.60 -0.96 20.36
N MET A 212 -1.83 -1.95 20.78
CA MET A 212 -0.43 -2.08 20.39
C MET A 212 -0.31 -2.36 18.89
N GLN A 213 0.37 -1.46 18.19
CA GLN A 213 0.71 -1.63 16.78
C GLN A 213 2.14 -1.22 16.54
N ALA A 214 2.75 -1.84 15.55
CA ALA A 214 4.06 -1.46 15.09
C ALA A 214 4.08 -0.06 14.48
N ASN A 215 5.18 0.66 14.70
CA ASN A 215 5.37 2.00 14.15
C ASN A 215 5.57 1.93 12.64
N GLN A 216 5.25 3.02 11.95
CA GLN A 216 5.39 3.16 10.50
C GLN A 216 6.09 4.46 10.18
N LEU A 217 7.07 4.43 9.29
CA LEU A 217 7.64 5.63 8.68
C LEU A 217 7.30 5.59 7.19
N VAL A 218 6.62 6.63 6.70
CA VAL A 218 6.14 6.72 5.33
C VAL A 218 6.77 7.93 4.65
N PHE A 219 7.49 7.69 3.56
CA PHE A 219 7.96 8.72 2.64
C PHE A 219 6.93 8.86 1.53
N HIS A 220 6.30 10.04 1.45
CA HIS A 220 5.38 10.39 0.38
C HIS A 220 6.17 11.14 -0.70
N ILE A 221 6.40 10.48 -1.83
CA ILE A 221 7.24 11.00 -2.91
C ILE A 221 6.44 11.88 -3.87
N GLN A 222 5.19 11.50 -4.16
CA GLN A 222 4.18 12.27 -4.92
C GLN A 222 2.82 11.55 -4.78
N PRO A 223 1.67 12.25 -4.85
CA PRO A 223 1.49 13.69 -5.09
C PRO A 223 1.38 14.55 -3.82
N ASP A 224 1.50 13.96 -2.62
CA ASP A 224 1.37 14.65 -1.34
C ASP A 224 2.71 14.60 -0.60
N GLU A 225 3.68 15.38 -1.10
CA GLU A 225 5.09 15.27 -0.73
C GLU A 225 5.35 15.50 0.76
N GLY A 226 6.00 14.55 1.41
CA GLY A 226 6.27 14.66 2.85
C GLY A 226 6.80 13.39 3.50
N ILE A 227 6.96 13.46 4.82
CA ILE A 227 7.38 12.32 5.66
C ILE A 227 6.41 12.21 6.82
N GLU A 228 5.93 11.00 7.08
CA GLU A 228 4.95 10.73 8.13
C GLU A 228 5.44 9.60 9.06
N LEU A 229 5.57 9.90 10.35
CA LEU A 229 5.82 8.92 11.40
C LEU A 229 4.51 8.59 12.12
N ARG A 230 4.07 7.34 12.06
CA ARG A 230 2.89 6.83 12.77
C ARG A 230 3.31 5.98 13.96
N PHE A 231 2.81 6.33 15.15
CA PHE A 231 3.16 5.69 16.41
C PHE A 231 1.99 5.75 17.40
N GLN A 232 2.18 5.18 18.59
CA GLN A 232 1.17 5.16 19.64
C GLN A 232 1.45 6.21 20.71
N ALA A 233 0.41 6.93 21.15
CA ALA A 233 0.49 7.88 22.25
C ALA A 233 -0.56 7.57 23.33
N LYS A 234 -0.27 7.87 24.60
CA LYS A 234 -1.25 7.78 25.68
C LYS A 234 -2.36 8.80 25.43
N ARG A 235 -3.60 8.33 25.43
CA ARG A 235 -4.77 9.20 25.38
C ARG A 235 -4.86 10.06 26.66
N PRO A 236 -5.11 11.37 26.54
CA PRO A 236 -5.38 12.22 27.71
C PRO A 236 -6.56 11.67 28.51
N GLY A 237 -6.40 11.55 29.83
CA GLY A 237 -7.41 10.96 30.73
C GLY A 237 -6.81 10.03 31.79
N PRO A 238 -7.65 9.53 32.72
CA PRO A 238 -7.21 8.75 33.87
C PRO A 238 -6.86 7.28 33.54
N SER A 239 -7.31 6.74 32.40
CA SER A 239 -7.01 5.37 31.98
C SER A 239 -5.77 5.29 31.09
N LEU A 240 -5.05 4.17 31.17
CA LEU A 240 -3.93 3.86 30.27
C LEU A 240 -4.45 3.24 28.98
N LYS A 241 -4.89 4.10 28.06
CA LYS A 241 -5.28 3.73 26.69
C LYS A 241 -4.30 4.36 25.70
N LEU A 242 -3.95 3.62 24.65
CA LEU A 242 -3.10 4.11 23.57
C LEU A 242 -3.95 4.48 22.36
N GLN A 243 -3.53 5.46 21.59
CA GLN A 243 -4.16 5.83 20.33
C GLN A 243 -3.09 6.02 19.26
N LYS A 244 -3.40 5.60 18.03
CA LYS A 244 -2.53 5.83 16.88
C LYS A 244 -2.58 7.30 16.51
N VAL A 245 -1.41 7.90 16.50
CA VAL A 245 -1.20 9.29 16.11
C VAL A 245 -0.13 9.33 15.01
N ASN A 246 -0.09 10.44 14.31
CA ASN A 246 0.93 10.69 13.29
C ASN A 246 1.60 12.05 13.52
N MET A 247 2.91 12.09 13.29
CA MET A 247 3.67 13.32 13.09
C MET A 247 3.96 13.41 11.60
N ARG A 248 3.51 14.49 10.97
CA ARG A 248 3.65 14.68 9.53
C ARG A 248 4.40 15.96 9.24
N PHE A 249 5.41 15.84 8.40
CA PHE A 249 6.05 16.94 7.69
C PHE A 249 5.52 16.95 6.26
N ASN A 250 5.11 18.12 5.76
CA ASN A 250 4.61 18.34 4.41
C ASN A 250 5.44 19.42 3.71
N TYR A 251 5.85 19.18 2.46
CA TYR A 251 6.66 20.13 1.69
C TYR A 251 5.92 21.42 1.38
N GLY A 252 4.65 21.36 0.96
CA GLY A 252 3.85 22.53 0.60
C GLY A 252 3.55 23.46 1.78
N GLU A 253 3.53 22.93 3.00
CA GLU A 253 3.38 23.75 4.22
C GLU A 253 4.71 24.33 4.72
N SER A 254 5.80 23.57 4.58
CA SER A 254 7.09 23.92 5.19
C SER A 254 8.00 24.73 4.26
N PHE A 255 7.80 24.61 2.95
CA PHE A 255 8.65 25.23 1.92
C PHE A 255 7.80 25.96 0.88
N ARG A 256 8.32 27.09 0.37
CA ARG A 256 7.63 27.93 -0.63
C ARG A 256 7.85 27.50 -2.08
N GLN A 257 8.60 26.42 -2.32
CA GLN A 257 8.93 25.94 -3.66
C GLN A 257 8.05 24.76 -4.05
N THR A 258 7.52 24.83 -5.27
CA THR A 258 6.82 23.70 -5.88
C THR A 258 7.84 22.64 -6.30
N PRO A 259 7.66 21.36 -5.92
CA PRO A 259 8.53 20.29 -6.39
C PRO A 259 8.56 20.23 -7.93
N GLY A 260 9.75 20.22 -8.52
CA GLY A 260 9.95 20.12 -9.96
C GLY A 260 9.72 18.70 -10.52
N THR A 261 9.73 18.58 -11.84
CA THR A 261 9.58 17.27 -12.52
C THR A 261 10.80 16.34 -12.35
N GLY A 262 11.92 16.89 -11.84
CA GLY A 262 13.21 16.23 -11.66
C GLY A 262 14.21 16.50 -12.80
N TYR A 263 13.74 16.86 -14.00
CA TYR A 263 14.64 17.12 -15.14
C TYR A 263 15.48 18.38 -14.97
N GLU A 264 14.94 19.42 -14.32
CA GLU A 264 15.66 20.67 -14.06
C GLU A 264 16.92 20.41 -13.23
N THR A 265 16.78 19.64 -12.14
CA THR A 265 17.89 19.21 -11.28
C THR A 265 18.90 18.38 -12.06
N LEU A 266 18.44 17.38 -12.83
CA LEU A 266 19.36 16.54 -13.59
C LEU A 266 20.13 17.32 -14.65
N ILE A 267 19.48 18.22 -15.38
CA ILE A 267 20.16 19.06 -16.38
C ILE A 267 21.19 19.96 -15.69
N TYR A 268 20.84 20.57 -14.56
CA TYR A 268 21.76 21.37 -13.77
C TYR A 268 22.98 20.56 -13.31
N ASP A 269 22.77 19.39 -12.72
CA ASP A 269 23.83 18.50 -12.25
C ASP A 269 24.78 18.09 -13.39
N ALA A 270 24.23 17.75 -14.55
CA ALA A 270 25.03 17.46 -15.75
C ALA A 270 25.86 18.66 -16.21
N MET A 271 25.34 19.89 -16.10
CA MET A 271 26.08 21.12 -16.46
C MET A 271 27.25 21.41 -15.52
N ILE A 272 27.12 21.09 -14.23
CA ILE A 272 28.18 21.30 -13.23
C ILE A 272 29.11 20.08 -13.06
N GLY A 273 28.84 18.99 -13.78
CA GLY A 273 29.63 17.76 -13.72
C GLY A 273 29.34 16.88 -12.50
N ASP A 274 28.19 17.07 -11.83
CA ASP A 274 27.78 16.23 -10.71
C ASP A 274 27.03 15.00 -11.21
N ALA A 275 27.63 13.83 -10.98
CA ALA A 275 27.12 12.58 -11.46
C ALA A 275 26.30 11.81 -10.39
N SER A 276 26.07 12.40 -9.20
CA SER A 276 25.48 11.74 -8.03
C SER A 276 24.08 11.17 -8.28
N LEU A 277 23.28 11.85 -9.11
CA LEU A 277 21.91 11.45 -9.47
C LEU A 277 21.83 10.60 -10.75
N PHE A 278 22.97 10.17 -11.30
CA PHE A 278 23.03 9.41 -12.56
C PHE A 278 23.50 7.99 -12.33
N SER A 279 22.94 7.07 -13.10
CA SER A 279 23.31 5.64 -13.02
C SER A 279 24.60 5.36 -13.78
N SER A 280 25.56 4.69 -13.12
CA SER A 280 26.74 4.17 -13.78
C SER A 280 26.42 2.90 -14.58
N VAL A 281 27.37 2.47 -15.41
CA VAL A 281 27.28 1.23 -16.17
C VAL A 281 27.02 0.02 -15.27
N GLU A 282 27.74 -0.09 -14.16
CA GLU A 282 27.65 -1.23 -13.23
C GLU A 282 26.32 -1.26 -12.47
N LEU A 283 25.77 -0.07 -12.15
CA LEU A 283 24.44 0.05 -11.55
C LEU A 283 23.35 -0.44 -12.50
N VAL A 284 23.42 -0.04 -13.76
CA VAL A 284 22.45 -0.46 -14.79
C VAL A 284 22.54 -1.97 -15.01
N GLU A 285 23.74 -2.52 -15.10
CA GLU A 285 23.95 -3.97 -15.29
C GLU A 285 23.51 -4.78 -14.07
N SER A 286 23.76 -4.29 -12.85
CA SER A 286 23.28 -4.93 -11.62
C SER A 286 21.75 -4.92 -11.52
N ALA A 287 21.10 -3.84 -11.95
CA ALA A 287 19.65 -3.79 -12.03
C ALA A 287 19.09 -4.80 -13.06
N TRP A 288 19.74 -4.96 -14.21
CA TRP A 288 19.38 -6.01 -15.18
C TRP A 288 19.63 -7.41 -14.66
N ARG A 289 20.71 -7.65 -13.90
CA ARG A 289 20.97 -8.96 -13.25
C ARG A 289 19.80 -9.40 -12.37
N ILE A 290 19.11 -8.44 -11.71
CA ILE A 290 17.93 -8.70 -10.88
C ILE A 290 16.67 -8.93 -11.72
N ALA A 291 16.43 -8.09 -12.73
CA ALA A 291 15.18 -8.12 -13.52
C ALA A 291 15.14 -9.23 -14.58
N GLN A 292 16.28 -9.59 -15.19
CA GLN A 292 16.34 -10.50 -16.32
C GLN A 292 15.81 -11.92 -16.01
N PRO A 293 16.17 -12.57 -14.88
CA PRO A 293 15.63 -13.89 -14.55
C PRO A 293 14.11 -13.90 -14.38
N ILE A 294 13.52 -12.79 -13.93
CA ILE A 294 12.07 -12.62 -13.80
C ILE A 294 11.45 -12.58 -15.20
N LEU A 295 12.00 -11.76 -16.11
CA LEU A 295 11.56 -11.67 -17.49
C LEU A 295 11.65 -13.01 -18.23
N ASP A 296 12.76 -13.72 -18.08
CA ASP A 296 12.99 -15.01 -18.73
C ASP A 296 11.98 -16.06 -18.22
N THR A 297 11.77 -16.11 -16.91
CA THR A 297 10.80 -17.04 -16.31
C THR A 297 9.37 -16.72 -16.75
N TRP A 298 9.02 -15.44 -16.83
CA TRP A 298 7.70 -14.98 -17.30
C TRP A 298 7.46 -15.22 -18.78
N ALA A 299 8.51 -15.20 -19.61
CA ALA A 299 8.41 -15.51 -21.04
C ALA A 299 8.06 -17.00 -21.28
N VAL A 300 8.61 -17.90 -20.46
CA VAL A 300 8.32 -19.34 -20.53
C VAL A 300 6.96 -19.67 -19.92
N ASN A 301 6.65 -19.11 -18.75
CA ASN A 301 5.39 -19.34 -18.05
C ASN A 301 4.39 -18.28 -18.48
N LYS A 302 3.58 -18.54 -19.52
CA LYS A 302 2.57 -17.58 -20.01
C LYS A 302 1.39 -17.45 -19.04
N PRO A 303 0.86 -16.23 -18.79
CA PRO A 303 -0.31 -16.06 -17.95
C PRO A 303 -1.55 -16.58 -18.67
N ASN A 304 -2.44 -17.26 -17.95
CA ASN A 304 -3.71 -17.76 -18.48
C ASN A 304 -4.93 -16.97 -17.96
N ASP A 305 -4.70 -16.02 -17.07
CA ASP A 305 -5.72 -15.24 -16.36
C ASP A 305 -5.80 -13.78 -16.85
N PHE A 306 -4.96 -13.37 -17.81
CA PHE A 306 -4.98 -11.99 -18.33
C PHE A 306 -6.18 -11.72 -19.25
N PRO A 307 -6.84 -10.54 -19.13
CA PRO A 307 -6.64 -9.52 -18.09
C PRO A 307 -7.23 -9.95 -16.73
N ASN A 308 -6.52 -9.66 -15.64
CA ASN A 308 -6.83 -10.14 -14.28
C ASN A 308 -7.04 -9.01 -13.24
N TYR A 309 -7.18 -7.76 -13.70
CA TYR A 309 -7.68 -6.67 -12.89
C TYR A 309 -8.36 -5.63 -13.77
N ALA A 310 -9.38 -4.96 -13.27
CA ALA A 310 -10.13 -3.96 -14.02
C ALA A 310 -9.45 -2.58 -13.94
N ALA A 311 -9.38 -1.86 -15.05
CA ALA A 311 -8.86 -0.50 -15.07
C ALA A 311 -9.59 0.40 -14.02
N GLY A 312 -8.80 1.18 -13.28
CA GLY A 312 -9.23 1.98 -12.15
C GLY A 312 -9.27 1.26 -10.80
N SER A 313 -8.94 -0.05 -10.74
CA SER A 313 -8.89 -0.81 -9.47
C SER A 313 -7.58 -0.61 -8.70
N TRP A 314 -7.40 -1.31 -7.57
CA TRP A 314 -6.12 -1.38 -6.86
C TRP A 314 -5.09 -2.35 -7.46
N GLY A 315 -5.46 -3.04 -8.54
CA GLY A 315 -4.65 -4.09 -9.15
C GLY A 315 -5.25 -5.49 -8.92
N PRO A 316 -4.51 -6.55 -9.27
CA PRO A 316 -5.03 -7.91 -9.20
C PRO A 316 -5.18 -8.39 -7.76
N LYS A 317 -6.28 -9.10 -7.48
CA LYS A 317 -6.55 -9.72 -6.17
C LYS A 317 -5.39 -10.60 -5.69
N SER A 318 -4.72 -11.30 -6.61
CA SER A 318 -3.56 -12.14 -6.32
C SER A 318 -2.42 -11.39 -5.63
N ALA A 319 -2.24 -10.07 -5.86
CA ALA A 319 -1.22 -9.27 -5.18
C ALA A 319 -1.56 -9.00 -3.70
N PHE A 320 -2.85 -8.91 -3.37
CA PHE A 320 -3.33 -8.73 -1.99
C PHE A 320 -3.30 -10.06 -1.25
N ASP A 321 -3.80 -11.13 -1.86
CA ASP A 321 -3.75 -12.48 -1.29
C ASP A 321 -2.31 -12.93 -1.03
N TRP A 322 -1.38 -12.57 -1.91
CA TRP A 322 0.03 -12.93 -1.80
C TRP A 322 0.73 -12.28 -0.60
N ILE A 323 0.59 -10.97 -0.38
CA ILE A 323 1.20 -10.32 0.80
C ILE A 323 0.51 -10.76 2.12
N ASN A 324 -0.78 -11.08 2.07
CA ASN A 324 -1.53 -11.61 3.22
C ASN A 324 -0.99 -12.95 3.71
N LYS A 325 -0.42 -13.80 2.83
CA LYS A 325 0.25 -15.05 3.23
C LYS A 325 1.44 -14.81 4.16
N ASP A 326 2.09 -13.66 4.04
CA ASP A 326 3.16 -13.21 4.94
C ASP A 326 2.61 -12.51 6.20
N ARG A 327 1.29 -12.54 6.43
CA ARG A 327 0.59 -11.80 7.49
C ARG A 327 0.83 -10.29 7.44
N ARG A 328 1.06 -9.76 6.24
CA ARG A 328 1.27 -8.34 5.96
C ARG A 328 0.18 -7.82 5.05
N LYS A 329 -0.01 -6.50 5.04
CA LYS A 329 -1.00 -5.82 4.19
C LYS A 329 -0.34 -4.67 3.45
N TRP A 330 -0.77 -4.43 2.22
CA TRP A 330 -0.36 -3.23 1.49
C TRP A 330 -0.83 -1.98 2.22
N LEU A 331 0.04 -0.96 2.27
CA LEU A 331 -0.39 0.36 2.69
C LEU A 331 -1.26 0.98 1.60
N GLU A 332 -2.55 1.14 1.89
CA GLU A 332 -3.45 1.98 1.09
C GLU A 332 -3.76 3.25 1.87
N LEU A 333 -3.25 4.39 1.39
CA LEU A 333 -3.62 5.70 1.93
C LEU A 333 -5.04 6.06 1.49
N ILE A 334 -5.89 6.38 2.47
CA ILE A 334 -7.33 6.63 2.32
C ILE A 334 -7.59 8.14 2.39
N ASN A 335 -8.51 8.63 1.57
CA ASN A 335 -9.05 9.99 1.70
C ASN A 335 -10.31 9.98 2.60
N CYS A 336 -10.46 10.97 3.47
CA CYS A 336 -11.53 11.10 4.47
C CYS A 336 -12.95 11.05 3.89
N GLU A 337 -13.07 11.36 2.59
CA GLU A 337 -14.35 11.41 1.89
C GLU A 337 -15.16 10.12 2.00
N ILE A 338 -14.53 8.95 2.01
CA ILE A 338 -15.26 7.66 2.02
C ILE A 338 -16.10 7.51 3.29
N LEU A 339 -15.50 7.74 4.47
CA LEU A 339 -16.24 7.62 5.73
C LEU A 339 -17.26 8.74 5.91
N SER A 340 -17.00 9.93 5.39
CA SER A 340 -17.95 11.06 5.46
C SER A 340 -19.27 10.82 4.73
N ARG A 341 -19.29 9.91 3.73
CA ARG A 341 -20.50 9.54 2.98
C ARG A 341 -21.39 8.54 3.71
N VAL A 342 -20.84 7.82 4.68
CA VAL A 342 -21.58 6.82 5.46
C VAL A 342 -22.48 7.55 6.46
N PRO A 343 -23.82 7.44 6.38
CA PRO A 343 -24.71 8.15 7.29
C PRO A 343 -24.46 7.85 8.78
N LEU A 344 -23.96 6.65 9.08
CA LEU A 344 -23.54 6.25 10.42
C LEU A 344 -22.43 7.17 10.98
N PHE A 345 -21.54 7.69 10.12
CA PHE A 345 -20.40 8.50 10.53
C PHE A 345 -20.52 9.99 10.17
N GLN A 346 -21.58 10.41 9.48
CA GLN A 346 -21.84 11.84 9.21
C GLN A 346 -21.89 12.74 10.46
N PRO A 347 -22.41 12.30 11.62
CA PRO A 347 -22.39 13.11 12.84
C PRO A 347 -20.98 13.30 13.45
N CYS A 348 -19.96 12.64 12.90
CA CYS A 348 -18.64 12.54 13.51
C CYS A 348 -17.74 13.73 13.20
N ARG A 349 -17.05 14.23 14.23
CA ARG A 349 -15.99 15.23 14.07
C ARG A 349 -14.81 14.63 13.29
N THR A 350 -14.05 15.49 12.60
CA THR A 350 -12.90 15.13 11.75
C THR A 350 -11.90 14.18 12.42
N ILE A 351 -11.64 14.35 13.72
CA ILE A 351 -10.68 13.53 14.48
C ILE A 351 -11.11 12.05 14.57
N LEU A 352 -12.40 11.76 14.72
CA LEU A 352 -12.89 10.37 14.73
C LEU A 352 -12.71 9.74 13.35
N LEU A 353 -13.10 10.47 12.31
CA LEU A 353 -12.98 10.00 10.92
C LEU A 353 -11.51 9.68 10.62
N SER A 354 -10.58 10.56 10.98
CA SER A 354 -9.15 10.30 10.85
C SER A 354 -8.70 9.05 11.62
N SER A 355 -9.18 8.87 12.86
CA SER A 355 -8.82 7.69 13.68
C SER A 355 -9.36 6.38 13.08
N LEU A 356 -10.61 6.37 12.61
CA LEU A 356 -11.20 5.21 11.92
C LEU A 356 -10.47 4.92 10.61
N MET A 357 -10.15 5.94 9.81
CA MET A 357 -9.40 5.75 8.57
C MET A 357 -8.04 5.08 8.78
N MET A 358 -7.34 5.43 9.86
CA MET A 358 -6.04 4.81 10.18
C MET A 358 -6.14 3.32 10.54
N THR A 359 -7.37 2.80 10.74
CA THR A 359 -7.65 1.39 11.06
C THR A 359 -8.23 0.58 9.90
N LEU A 360 -8.75 1.25 8.87
CA LEU A 360 -9.32 0.59 7.71
C LEU A 360 -8.28 -0.26 6.97
N LYS A 361 -8.67 -1.48 6.60
CA LYS A 361 -7.83 -2.45 5.90
C LYS A 361 -8.33 -2.62 4.45
N PRO A 362 -7.47 -2.54 3.44
CA PRO A 362 -7.88 -2.79 2.06
C PRO A 362 -8.15 -4.28 1.83
N ALA A 363 -9.17 -4.60 1.04
CA ALA A 363 -9.49 -5.94 0.56
C ALA A 363 -10.01 -5.89 -0.88
N VAL A 364 -9.62 -6.86 -1.71
CA VAL A 364 -10.04 -6.96 -3.11
C VAL A 364 -10.77 -8.28 -3.33
N TYR A 365 -11.90 -8.24 -4.03
CA TYR A 365 -12.73 -9.40 -4.36
C TYR A 365 -12.98 -9.49 -5.86
N SER A 366 -12.92 -10.71 -6.39
CA SER A 366 -13.18 -11.01 -7.80
C SER A 366 -14.67 -11.24 -8.05
N VAL A 367 -15.08 -11.20 -9.31
CA VAL A 367 -16.46 -11.51 -9.72
C VAL A 367 -16.88 -12.89 -9.20
N GLY A 368 -18.02 -12.96 -8.51
CA GLY A 368 -18.57 -14.20 -7.96
C GLY A 368 -18.08 -14.55 -6.55
N ASP A 369 -17.05 -13.86 -6.02
CA ASP A 369 -16.58 -14.07 -4.65
C ASP A 369 -17.67 -13.70 -3.64
N TYR A 370 -17.90 -14.57 -2.66
CA TYR A 370 -18.72 -14.22 -1.50
C TYR A 370 -17.88 -13.37 -0.55
N ILE A 371 -18.33 -12.14 -0.32
CA ILE A 371 -17.68 -11.21 0.61
C ILE A 371 -18.11 -11.52 2.04
N VAL A 372 -19.39 -11.85 2.23
CA VAL A 372 -19.96 -12.35 3.49
C VAL A 372 -21.03 -13.39 3.17
N ILE A 373 -21.20 -14.38 4.04
CA ILE A 373 -22.19 -15.45 3.87
C ILE A 373 -23.20 -15.39 5.03
N LYS A 374 -24.49 -15.47 4.70
CA LYS A 374 -25.59 -15.49 5.69
C LYS A 374 -25.36 -16.59 6.72
N GLY A 375 -25.56 -16.26 7.99
CA GLY A 375 -25.40 -17.20 9.12
C GLY A 375 -23.98 -17.36 9.63
N GLU A 376 -22.95 -16.91 8.89
CA GLU A 376 -21.60 -16.84 9.43
C GLU A 376 -21.52 -15.77 10.52
N THR A 377 -20.73 -16.03 11.55
CA THR A 377 -20.41 -15.00 12.54
C THR A 377 -19.37 -14.09 11.93
N GLY A 378 -19.74 -12.83 11.69
CA GLY A 378 -18.84 -11.82 11.17
C GLY A 378 -18.65 -10.71 12.18
N SER A 379 -17.47 -10.12 12.19
CA SER A 379 -17.09 -9.03 13.08
C SER A 379 -16.64 -7.81 12.32
N GLU A 380 -17.03 -7.66 11.06
CA GLU A 380 -16.45 -6.64 10.19
C GLU A 380 -17.49 -6.01 9.27
N MET A 381 -17.27 -4.74 8.97
CA MET A 381 -18.06 -3.92 8.06
C MET A 381 -17.22 -3.55 6.84
N TYR A 382 -17.87 -3.50 5.69
CA TYR A 382 -17.23 -3.25 4.41
C TYR A 382 -17.74 -1.95 3.80
N PHE A 383 -16.83 -1.17 3.24
CA PHE A 383 -17.11 0.04 2.46
C PHE A 383 -16.70 -0.20 1.03
N ILE A 384 -17.63 -0.02 0.09
CA ILE A 384 -17.35 -0.19 -1.34
C ILE A 384 -16.64 1.07 -1.84
N ASN A 385 -15.32 0.98 -2.00
CA ASN A 385 -14.54 2.03 -2.64
C ASN A 385 -14.71 1.99 -4.17
N ARG A 386 -14.87 0.79 -4.76
CA ARG A 386 -15.13 0.60 -6.18
C ARG A 386 -15.82 -0.75 -6.43
N GLY A 387 -16.67 -0.80 -7.46
CA GLY A 387 -17.33 -2.02 -7.94
C GLY A 387 -18.79 -2.12 -7.52
N GLU A 388 -19.43 -3.24 -7.91
CA GLU A 388 -20.79 -3.58 -7.52
C GLU A 388 -20.80 -4.92 -6.77
N ALA A 389 -21.54 -4.96 -5.66
CA ALA A 389 -21.85 -6.19 -4.95
C ALA A 389 -23.37 -6.40 -4.91
N GLU A 390 -23.83 -7.61 -4.68
CA GLU A 390 -25.25 -7.92 -4.58
C GLU A 390 -25.56 -8.70 -3.30
N THR A 391 -26.63 -8.31 -2.62
CA THR A 391 -27.15 -9.05 -1.48
C THR A 391 -28.06 -10.16 -1.99
N LEU A 392 -27.85 -11.39 -1.51
CA LEU A 392 -28.57 -12.57 -1.96
C LEU A 392 -29.64 -13.01 -0.94
N ASP A 393 -30.74 -13.57 -1.44
CA ASP A 393 -31.75 -14.26 -0.63
C ASP A 393 -31.36 -15.72 -0.30
N GLU A 394 -32.26 -16.45 0.34
CA GLU A 394 -32.05 -17.87 0.69
C GLU A 394 -31.91 -18.80 -0.53
N ASN A 395 -32.36 -18.35 -1.70
CA ASN A 395 -32.29 -19.07 -2.97
C ASN A 395 -31.14 -18.58 -3.87
N ASN A 396 -30.18 -17.82 -3.33
CA ASN A 396 -29.08 -17.18 -4.07
C ASN A 396 -29.54 -16.22 -5.19
N GLN A 397 -30.74 -15.64 -5.09
CA GLN A 397 -31.24 -14.62 -5.99
C GLN A 397 -30.87 -13.22 -5.48
N ALA A 398 -30.50 -12.33 -6.41
CA ALA A 398 -30.10 -10.97 -6.08
C ALA A 398 -31.30 -10.13 -5.63
N ILE A 399 -31.28 -9.71 -4.36
CA ILE A 399 -32.30 -8.83 -3.76
C ILE A 399 -32.00 -7.37 -4.10
N ARG A 400 -30.74 -6.96 -3.91
CA ARG A 400 -30.30 -5.56 -4.03
C ARG A 400 -28.87 -5.51 -4.55
N THR A 401 -28.58 -4.55 -5.42
CA THR A 401 -27.22 -4.20 -5.84
C THR A 401 -26.71 -3.03 -4.98
N LEU A 402 -25.50 -3.20 -4.45
CA LEU A 402 -24.70 -2.22 -3.74
C LEU A 402 -23.62 -1.69 -4.70
N ARG A 403 -23.33 -0.39 -4.65
CA ARG A 403 -22.42 0.32 -5.56
C ARG A 403 -21.34 1.09 -4.78
N GLU A 404 -20.44 1.73 -5.52
CA GLU A 404 -19.45 2.65 -4.94
C GLU A 404 -20.09 3.67 -3.97
N GLY A 405 -19.52 3.79 -2.77
CA GLY A 405 -20.04 4.60 -1.68
C GLY A 405 -21.04 3.88 -0.78
N ASP A 406 -21.62 2.76 -1.21
CA ASP A 406 -22.42 1.91 -0.32
C ASP A 406 -21.52 1.13 0.66
N PHE A 407 -22.15 0.62 1.70
CA PHE A 407 -21.53 -0.17 2.76
C PHE A 407 -22.47 -1.28 3.21
N PHE A 408 -21.93 -2.28 3.89
CA PHE A 408 -22.70 -3.39 4.44
C PHE A 408 -21.95 -4.09 5.58
N GLY A 409 -22.69 -4.87 6.38
CA GLY A 409 -22.14 -5.62 7.51
C GLY A 409 -22.16 -4.85 8.83
N GLU A 410 -22.81 -3.69 8.87
CA GLU A 410 -22.98 -2.85 10.04
C GLU A 410 -23.68 -3.55 11.21
N ILE A 411 -24.65 -4.43 10.91
CA ILE A 411 -25.42 -5.15 11.94
C ILE A 411 -24.48 -6.12 12.67
N ALA A 412 -23.66 -6.86 11.92
CA ALA A 412 -22.68 -7.78 12.49
C ALA A 412 -21.60 -7.02 13.29
N LEU A 413 -21.14 -5.88 12.77
CA LEU A 413 -20.21 -4.99 13.47
C LEU A 413 -20.79 -4.46 14.79
N LEU A 414 -22.06 -4.06 14.83
CA LEU A 414 -22.68 -3.42 16.00
C LEU A 414 -23.22 -4.43 17.03
N LEU A 415 -23.85 -5.51 16.58
CA LEU A 415 -24.61 -6.42 17.43
C LEU A 415 -23.91 -7.76 17.68
N SER A 416 -22.76 -8.02 17.04
CA SER A 416 -22.09 -9.32 17.06
C SER A 416 -23.04 -10.47 16.68
N GLN A 417 -23.98 -10.19 15.79
CA GLN A 417 -24.96 -11.17 15.30
C GLN A 417 -24.45 -11.84 14.02
N PRO A 418 -24.93 -13.08 13.72
CA PRO A 418 -24.68 -13.71 12.44
C PRO A 418 -25.08 -12.82 11.26
N ARG A 419 -24.37 -12.95 10.14
CA ARG A 419 -24.69 -12.21 8.90
C ARG A 419 -26.15 -12.43 8.51
N THR A 420 -26.89 -11.35 8.33
CA THR A 420 -28.33 -11.39 8.00
C THR A 420 -28.59 -11.74 6.54
N ALA A 421 -27.63 -11.48 5.66
CA ALA A 421 -27.67 -11.79 4.23
C ALA A 421 -26.26 -12.15 3.72
N SER A 422 -26.21 -12.92 2.64
CA SER A 422 -24.99 -13.13 1.88
C SER A 422 -24.76 -11.95 0.94
N VAL A 423 -23.51 -11.53 0.77
CA VAL A 423 -23.13 -10.51 -0.21
C VAL A 423 -22.09 -11.09 -1.14
N ARG A 424 -22.37 -11.04 -2.45
CA ARG A 424 -21.50 -11.54 -3.51
C ARG A 424 -21.00 -10.39 -4.37
N ALA A 425 -19.73 -10.42 -4.76
CA ALA A 425 -19.17 -9.47 -5.70
C ALA A 425 -19.74 -9.70 -7.11
N LYS A 426 -20.40 -8.70 -7.68
CA LYS A 426 -20.99 -8.76 -9.03
C LYS A 426 -20.00 -8.28 -10.08
N THR A 427 -19.13 -7.33 -9.72
CA THR A 427 -17.92 -6.97 -10.47
C THR A 427 -16.70 -7.24 -9.61
N GLU A 428 -15.49 -6.97 -10.11
CA GLU A 428 -14.35 -6.80 -9.21
C GLU A 428 -14.62 -5.64 -8.25
N CYS A 429 -14.31 -5.84 -6.97
CA CYS A 429 -14.59 -4.90 -5.89
C CYS A 429 -13.32 -4.56 -5.12
N ASP A 430 -13.07 -3.26 -4.94
CA ASP A 430 -12.08 -2.74 -4.00
C ASP A 430 -12.82 -2.24 -2.77
N LEU A 431 -12.56 -2.86 -1.62
CA LEU A 431 -13.28 -2.62 -0.38
C LEU A 431 -12.33 -2.16 0.73
N PHE A 432 -12.82 -1.30 1.60
CA PHE A 432 -12.22 -1.08 2.91
C PHE A 432 -12.98 -1.89 3.96
N VAL A 433 -12.23 -2.55 4.85
CA VAL A 433 -12.76 -3.36 5.93
C VAL A 433 -12.47 -2.66 7.25
N LEU A 434 -13.50 -2.48 8.06
CA LEU A 434 -13.43 -2.06 9.45
C LEU A 434 -13.79 -3.24 10.34
N GLU A 435 -12.84 -3.71 11.13
CA GLU A 435 -13.08 -4.78 12.11
C GLU A 435 -13.76 -4.22 13.37
N GLN A 436 -14.57 -5.03 14.02
CA GLN A 436 -15.33 -4.68 15.22
C GLN A 436 -14.39 -4.37 16.37
N SER A 437 -13.27 -5.09 16.48
CA SER A 437 -12.21 -4.79 17.44
C SER A 437 -11.71 -3.36 17.23
N ASP A 438 -11.31 -3.00 16.01
CA ASP A 438 -10.85 -1.66 15.64
C ASP A 438 -11.96 -0.60 15.84
N PHE A 439 -13.22 -0.92 15.54
CA PHE A 439 -14.35 -0.01 15.69
C PHE A 439 -14.74 0.24 17.16
N LYS A 440 -14.95 -0.81 17.95
CA LYS A 440 -15.21 -0.74 19.39
C LYS A 440 -14.09 0.02 20.08
N ARG A 441 -12.85 -0.23 19.65
CA ARG A 441 -11.65 0.47 20.12
C ARG A 441 -11.77 1.98 19.93
N VAL A 442 -12.12 2.43 18.72
CA VAL A 442 -12.31 3.86 18.45
C VAL A 442 -13.56 4.41 19.17
N LEU A 443 -14.67 3.67 19.27
CA LEU A 443 -15.88 4.13 19.99
C LEU A 443 -15.65 4.29 21.50
N LYS A 444 -14.90 3.37 22.12
CA LYS A 444 -14.42 3.49 23.52
C LYS A 444 -13.63 4.81 23.71
N ASP A 445 -13.11 5.40 22.65
CA ASP A 445 -12.39 6.67 22.67
C ASP A 445 -13.24 7.92 22.45
N PHE A 446 -14.49 7.80 22.03
CA PHE A 446 -15.37 8.95 21.81
C PHE A 446 -16.81 8.65 22.27
N PRO A 447 -17.09 8.57 23.59
CA PRO A 447 -18.37 8.06 24.12
C PRO A 447 -19.60 8.89 23.72
N GLU A 448 -19.49 10.22 23.71
CA GLU A 448 -20.56 11.13 23.24
C GLU A 448 -20.93 10.85 21.78
N LEU A 449 -19.91 10.51 20.99
CA LEU A 449 -20.08 10.26 19.56
C LEU A 449 -20.52 8.83 19.29
N ALA A 450 -20.07 7.87 20.10
CA ALA A 450 -20.62 6.53 20.15
C ALA A 450 -22.12 6.55 20.43
N ARG A 451 -22.61 7.41 21.35
CA ARG A 451 -24.06 7.61 21.55
C ARG A 451 -24.76 8.13 20.28
N SER A 452 -24.14 9.03 19.52
CA SER A 452 -24.72 9.54 18.26
C SER A 452 -24.75 8.47 17.16
N VAL A 453 -23.67 7.72 17.01
CA VAL A 453 -23.55 6.59 16.08
C VAL A 453 -24.59 5.51 16.45
N MET A 454 -24.76 5.23 17.74
CA MET A 454 -25.74 4.27 18.24
C MET A 454 -27.18 4.74 18.09
N ARG A 455 -27.46 6.03 18.30
CA ARG A 455 -28.79 6.61 18.01
C ARG A 455 -29.12 6.47 16.53
N ALA A 456 -28.20 6.86 15.65
CA ALA A 456 -28.36 6.68 14.20
C ALA A 456 -28.54 5.20 13.80
N ALA A 457 -27.87 4.28 14.49
CA ALA A 457 -28.07 2.85 14.27
C ALA A 457 -29.44 2.36 14.77
N ARG A 458 -29.91 2.80 15.95
CA ARG A 458 -31.25 2.43 16.46
C ARG A 458 -32.36 2.89 15.52
N ASP A 459 -32.31 4.15 15.10
CA ASP A 459 -33.31 4.76 14.22
C ASP A 459 -33.36 4.05 12.86
N ARG A 460 -32.23 3.49 12.42
CA ARG A 460 -32.09 2.86 11.09
C ARG A 460 -32.32 1.35 11.09
N TYR A 461 -32.03 0.66 12.18
CA TYR A 461 -32.03 -0.82 12.26
C TYR A 461 -33.00 -1.38 13.31
N ASN A 462 -33.88 -0.56 13.90
CA ASN A 462 -34.86 -0.97 14.92
C ASN A 462 -34.21 -1.74 16.09
N LEU A 463 -33.03 -1.29 16.53
CA LEU A 463 -32.27 -1.94 17.58
C LEU A 463 -32.85 -1.62 18.96
N THR A 464 -33.11 -2.64 19.76
CA THR A 464 -33.41 -2.52 21.20
C THR A 464 -32.15 -2.37 22.06
N ALA A 465 -30.96 -2.58 21.49
CA ALA A 465 -29.69 -2.62 22.21
C ALA A 465 -29.29 -1.25 22.81
N SER A 466 -28.91 -1.25 24.09
CA SER A 466 -28.41 -0.07 24.79
C SER A 466 -27.03 0.39 24.24
N ALA A 467 -26.66 1.67 24.37
CA ALA A 467 -25.31 2.09 23.96
C ALA A 467 -24.28 1.49 24.93
N GLU A 468 -24.69 1.23 26.18
CA GLU A 468 -23.93 0.55 27.22
C GLU A 468 -23.53 -0.90 26.83
N GLU A 469 -24.41 -1.67 26.17
CA GLU A 469 -24.13 -3.07 25.77
C GLU A 469 -22.91 -3.25 24.83
N LEU A 470 -22.56 -2.25 24.03
CA LEU A 470 -21.36 -2.28 23.18
C LEU A 470 -20.06 -2.02 23.95
N PHE A 471 -20.15 -1.39 25.12
CA PHE A 471 -19.00 -1.12 25.98
C PHE A 471 -18.69 -2.29 26.93
N ASP A 472 -19.69 -3.12 27.29
CA ASP A 472 -19.62 -4.10 28.38
C ASP A 472 -19.49 -5.58 27.97
N ALA A 473 -19.48 -5.92 26.68
CA ALA A 473 -19.45 -7.31 26.21
C ALA A 473 -18.20 -8.13 26.61
N ASP A 474 -17.16 -7.50 27.18
CA ASP A 474 -15.97 -8.18 27.72
C ASP A 474 -16.17 -8.74 29.16
N THR A 475 -17.34 -8.53 29.80
CA THR A 475 -17.60 -8.98 31.18
C THR A 475 -18.46 -10.24 31.33
N ALA A 476 -19.01 -10.79 30.25
CA ALA A 476 -19.90 -11.97 30.32
C ALA A 476 -19.16 -13.33 30.43
N GLY A 477 -18.00 -13.38 31.09
CA GLY A 477 -17.15 -14.57 31.20
C GLY A 477 -16.79 -15.03 32.62
N TYR A 478 -17.10 -14.27 33.67
CA TYR A 478 -16.80 -14.66 35.06
C TYR A 478 -17.95 -14.30 36.00
N LEU A 479 -19.00 -15.13 36.01
CA LEU A 479 -19.84 -15.31 37.18
C LEU A 479 -19.94 -16.83 37.43
N THR A 480 -18.89 -17.37 38.04
CA THR A 480 -18.96 -18.64 38.74
C THR A 480 -19.85 -18.48 39.98
N SER A 481 -20.75 -19.46 40.13
CA SER A 481 -21.55 -19.81 41.30
C SER A 481 -21.04 -19.29 42.67
N SER A 482 -21.93 -18.60 43.39
CA SER A 482 -22.05 -18.74 44.84
C SER A 482 -23.49 -18.42 45.28
N ASP A 483 -24.14 -19.47 45.77
CA ASP A 483 -25.15 -19.52 46.83
C ASP A 483 -26.54 -18.89 46.66
N ALA A 484 -27.50 -19.78 46.37
CA ALA A 484 -28.71 -19.98 47.19
C ALA A 484 -29.09 -21.47 47.18
#